data_AF-A0A832G0D5-F1
#
_entry.id   AF-A0A832G0D5-F1
#
_cell.length_a   1.000
_cell.length_b   1.000
_cell.length_c   1.000
_cell.angle_alpha   90.00
_cell.angle_beta   90.00
_cell.angle_gamma   90.00
#
_symmetry.space_group_name_H-M   'P 1'
#
loop_
_entity.id
_entity.type
_entity.pdbx_description
1 polymer ?
#
loop_
_entity_poly.entity_id
_entity_poly.type
_entity_poly.pdbx_seq_one_letter_code
_entity_poly.pdbx_strand_id
1 'polypeptide(L)'
;MITSLGIPERIKEAIDKGAEIILVKVDAKNYVKVSLEIIKFFSSFAEGVYVTLNKPYFSLKRILGKEGVDLSKLYFIDSITMQVGGEILDEDRCFYLNSPDPVQLQVAIERAMDLITSNNRFIYIDSLSTISLYKSFETLIKFLRHITGKIRLRGFIGTIFALEKEMDETYYSQITLMCDEVIEV
;
A
#
# COMPACT_ATOMS: atom_id res chain seq x y z
N MET A 1 8.09 -22.27 19.72
CA MET A 1 8.95 -21.11 19.43
C MET A 1 8.31 -20.36 18.29
N ILE A 2 7.53 -19.33 18.60
CA ILE A 2 6.96 -18.42 17.60
C ILE A 2 8.11 -17.47 17.26
N THR A 3 8.56 -17.49 16.01
CA THR A 3 9.74 -16.77 15.53
C THR A 3 9.58 -15.26 15.73
N SER A 4 10.52 -14.64 16.47
CA SER A 4 10.59 -13.21 16.78
C SER A 4 11.19 -12.39 15.62
N LEU A 5 10.82 -12.72 14.38
CA LEU A 5 11.32 -12.03 13.19
C LEU A 5 10.63 -10.66 13.06
N GLY A 6 11.39 -9.65 12.67
CA GLY A 6 10.84 -8.33 12.33
C GLY A 6 9.98 -8.40 11.08
N ILE A 7 9.23 -7.32 10.81
CA ILE A 7 8.33 -7.27 9.65
C ILE A 7 9.08 -7.37 8.32
N PRO A 8 10.22 -6.68 8.12
CA PRO A 8 11.01 -6.85 6.91
C PRO A 8 11.43 -8.30 6.65
N GLU A 9 11.83 -9.03 7.68
CA GLU A 9 12.26 -10.42 7.55
C GLU A 9 11.09 -11.34 7.19
N ARG A 10 9.91 -11.14 7.79
CA ARG A 10 8.70 -11.91 7.46
C ARG A 10 8.23 -11.65 6.02
N ILE A 11 8.28 -10.39 5.58
CA ILE A 11 7.97 -10.03 4.18
C ILE A 11 8.99 -10.67 3.23
N LYS A 12 10.28 -10.61 3.55
CA LYS A 12 11.33 -11.24 2.75
C LYS A 12 11.11 -12.74 2.64
N GLU A 13 10.82 -13.43 3.74
CA GLU A 13 10.55 -14.87 3.74
C GLU A 13 9.33 -15.22 2.88
N ALA A 14 8.27 -14.40 2.93
CA ALA A 14 7.09 -14.59 2.08
C ALA A 14 7.46 -14.46 0.59
N ILE A 15 8.20 -13.42 0.22
CA ILE A 15 8.67 -13.19 -1.16
C ILE A 15 9.56 -14.35 -1.63
N ASP A 16 10.50 -14.81 -0.78
CA ASP A 16 11.41 -15.92 -1.08
C ASP A 16 10.63 -17.25 -1.31
N LYS A 17 9.43 -17.38 -0.73
CA LYS A 17 8.50 -18.50 -0.97
C LYS A 17 7.58 -18.31 -2.18
N GLY A 18 7.67 -17.17 -2.86
CA GLY A 18 6.88 -16.84 -4.05
C GLY A 18 5.60 -16.06 -3.79
N ALA A 19 5.41 -15.48 -2.60
CA ALA A 19 4.28 -14.58 -2.35
C ALA A 19 4.42 -13.30 -3.17
N GLU A 20 3.37 -12.93 -3.92
CA GLU A 20 3.32 -11.67 -4.66
C GLU A 20 2.35 -10.67 -4.01
N ILE A 21 1.34 -11.14 -3.28
CA ILE A 21 0.35 -10.31 -2.59
C ILE A 21 0.38 -10.63 -1.10
N ILE A 22 0.78 -9.66 -0.29
CA ILE A 22 0.94 -9.81 1.16
C ILE A 22 -0.05 -8.86 1.86
N LEU A 23 -0.88 -9.41 2.74
CA LEU A 23 -1.69 -8.62 3.66
C LEU A 23 -0.92 -8.42 4.96
N VAL A 24 -0.72 -7.16 5.36
CA VAL A 24 -0.19 -6.81 6.68
C VAL A 24 -1.31 -6.23 7.53
N LYS A 25 -1.68 -6.94 8.58
CA LYS A 25 -2.70 -6.54 9.55
C LYS A 25 -2.01 -6.09 10.84
N VAL A 26 -2.26 -4.86 11.28
CA VAL A 26 -1.53 -4.25 12.39
C VAL A 26 -2.46 -3.61 13.43
N ASP A 27 -2.07 -3.64 14.71
CA ASP A 27 -2.71 -2.78 15.72
C ASP A 27 -2.36 -1.30 15.50
N ALA A 28 -3.32 -0.40 15.78
CA ALA A 28 -3.16 1.04 15.59
C ALA A 28 -1.90 1.63 16.28
N LYS A 29 -1.49 1.08 17.44
CA LYS A 29 -0.29 1.54 18.16
C LYS A 29 1.01 1.33 17.38
N ASN A 30 1.02 0.34 16.49
CA ASN A 30 2.18 -0.07 15.71
C ASN A 30 2.16 0.49 14.28
N TYR A 31 1.05 1.11 13.86
CA TYR A 31 0.80 1.57 12.49
C TYR A 31 1.97 2.32 11.86
N VAL A 32 2.40 3.43 12.48
CA VAL A 32 3.44 4.30 11.92
C VAL A 32 4.78 3.56 11.82
N LYS A 33 5.13 2.80 12.87
CA LYS A 33 6.38 2.05 12.93
C LYS A 33 6.44 0.99 11.83
N VAL A 34 5.40 0.16 11.72
CA VAL A 34 5.37 -0.95 10.75
C VAL A 34 5.31 -0.42 9.32
N SER A 35 4.50 0.61 9.05
CA SER A 35 4.46 1.25 7.73
C SER A 35 5.84 1.76 7.30
N LEU A 36 6.58 2.40 8.21
CA LEU A 36 7.95 2.86 7.96
C LEU A 36 8.92 1.70 7.68
N GLU A 37 8.87 0.64 8.47
CA GLU A 37 9.73 -0.54 8.28
C GLU A 37 9.51 -1.19 6.90
N ILE A 38 8.25 -1.33 6.47
CA ILE A 38 7.88 -1.90 5.17
C ILE A 38 8.41 -1.04 4.03
N ILE A 39 8.19 0.28 4.08
CA ILE A 39 8.61 1.17 3.00
C ILE A 39 10.14 1.28 2.94
N LYS A 40 10.83 1.34 4.08
CA LYS A 40 12.30 1.27 4.12
C LYS A 40 12.84 -0.01 3.49
N PHE A 41 12.24 -1.14 3.85
CA PHE A 41 12.63 -2.45 3.31
C PHE A 41 12.52 -2.45 1.78
N PHE A 42 11.34 -2.18 1.23
CA PHE A 42 11.13 -2.22 -0.21
C PHE A 42 11.97 -1.18 -0.97
N SER A 43 11.99 0.08 -0.51
CA SER A 43 12.77 1.14 -1.18
C SER A 43 14.29 0.92 -1.16
N SER A 44 14.80 0.01 -0.34
CA SER A 44 16.22 -0.33 -0.35
C SER A 44 16.65 -1.07 -1.63
N PHE A 45 15.75 -1.85 -2.27
CA PHE A 45 16.07 -2.69 -3.43
C PHE A 45 15.08 -2.60 -4.60
N ALA A 46 13.97 -1.86 -4.44
CA ALA A 46 12.89 -1.75 -5.42
C ALA A 46 12.39 -0.30 -5.59
N GLU A 47 11.81 -0.02 -6.75
CA GLU A 47 10.98 1.18 -6.97
C GLU A 47 9.51 0.82 -6.70
N GLY A 48 8.69 1.78 -6.29
CA GLY A 48 7.29 1.43 -6.04
C GLY A 48 6.29 2.55 -5.98
N VAL A 49 5.04 2.13 -5.91
CA VAL A 49 3.87 3.00 -5.80
C VAL A 49 3.36 2.98 -4.37
N TYR A 50 3.28 4.12 -3.71
CA TYR A 50 2.63 4.30 -2.41
C TYR A 50 1.25 4.90 -2.64
N VAL A 51 0.20 4.13 -2.35
CA VAL A 51 -1.18 4.62 -2.33
C VAL A 51 -1.54 5.02 -0.91
N THR A 52 -1.77 6.31 -0.68
CA THR A 52 -2.18 6.85 0.62
C THR A 52 -3.61 7.37 0.62
N LEU A 53 -4.37 6.92 1.61
CA LEU A 53 -5.78 7.23 1.76
C LEU A 53 -6.08 7.99 3.07
N ASN A 54 -5.15 7.99 4.02
CA ASN A 54 -5.36 8.51 5.38
C ASN A 54 -4.29 9.54 5.83
N LYS A 55 -3.18 9.69 5.10
CA LYS A 55 -2.10 10.64 5.42
C LYS A 55 -1.73 11.48 4.21
N PRO A 56 -1.81 12.82 4.29
CA PRO A 56 -1.37 13.70 3.21
C PRO A 56 0.06 13.43 2.76
N TYR A 57 0.28 13.44 1.45
CA TYR A 57 1.57 13.20 0.79
C TYR A 57 2.69 14.05 1.40
N PHE A 58 2.44 15.34 1.67
CA PHE A 58 3.43 16.22 2.29
C PHE A 58 3.93 15.69 3.64
N SER A 59 3.02 15.14 4.45
CA SER A 59 3.37 14.54 5.74
C SER A 59 4.18 13.26 5.57
N LEU A 60 3.79 12.40 4.62
CA LEU A 60 4.54 11.18 4.29
C LEU A 60 5.94 11.50 3.77
N LYS A 61 6.07 12.43 2.82
CA LYS A 61 7.34 12.90 2.27
C LYS A 61 8.31 13.31 3.38
N ARG A 62 7.83 14.09 4.35
CA ARG A 62 8.63 14.55 5.49
C ARG A 62 9.02 13.41 6.43
N ILE A 63 8.09 12.51 6.74
CA ILE A 63 8.35 11.37 7.65
C ILE A 63 9.35 10.41 7.00
N LEU A 64 9.10 9.99 5.76
CA LEU A 64 9.96 9.07 5.01
C LEU A 64 11.35 9.68 4.76
N GLY A 65 11.41 10.96 4.37
CA GLY A 65 12.69 11.65 4.14
C GLY A 65 13.55 11.78 5.40
N LYS A 66 12.94 12.09 6.55
CA LYS A 66 13.65 12.11 7.86
C LYS A 66 14.22 10.75 8.23
N GLU A 67 13.53 9.70 7.81
CA GLU A 67 13.84 8.31 8.09
C GLU A 67 14.83 7.70 7.07
N GLY A 68 15.34 8.50 6.13
CA GLY A 68 16.37 8.11 5.17
C GLY A 68 15.85 7.32 3.95
N VAL A 69 14.54 7.33 3.71
CA VAL A 69 13.95 6.69 2.53
C VAL A 69 14.27 7.53 1.29
N ASP A 70 14.80 6.87 0.26
CA ASP A 70 15.03 7.48 -1.05
C ASP A 70 13.70 7.69 -1.78
N LEU A 71 13.17 8.91 -1.68
CA LEU A 71 11.90 9.30 -2.28
C LEU A 71 11.93 9.27 -3.81
N SER A 72 13.10 9.27 -4.45
CA SER A 72 13.22 9.20 -5.91
C SER A 72 12.82 7.82 -6.46
N LYS A 73 12.73 6.81 -5.60
CA LYS A 73 12.25 5.46 -5.94
C LYS A 73 10.74 5.29 -5.80
N LEU A 74 10.03 6.33 -5.39
CA LEU A 74 8.61 6.26 -5.07
C LEU A 74 7.79 7.17 -5.99
N TYR A 75 6.65 6.65 -6.44
CA TYR A 75 5.51 7.43 -6.92
C TYR A 75 4.39 7.32 -5.91
N PHE A 76 3.69 8.42 -5.66
CA PHE A 76 2.61 8.49 -4.70
C PHE A 76 1.27 8.65 -5.39
N ILE A 77 0.24 8.08 -4.79
CA ILE A 77 -1.16 8.33 -5.14
C ILE A 77 -1.84 8.80 -3.86
N ASP A 78 -2.24 10.05 -3.83
CA ASP A 78 -2.79 10.71 -2.65
C ASP A 78 -4.28 11.00 -2.87
N SER A 79 -5.13 10.36 -2.08
CA SER A 79 -6.58 10.59 -2.13
C SER A 79 -7.12 11.38 -0.93
N ILE A 80 -6.26 11.97 -0.09
CA ILE A 80 -6.66 12.60 1.18
C ILE A 80 -6.33 14.10 1.23
N THR A 81 -5.22 14.55 0.63
CA THR A 81 -4.77 15.95 0.71
C THR A 81 -5.85 16.92 0.25
N MET A 82 -6.46 16.68 -0.91
CA MET A 82 -7.50 17.56 -1.44
C MET A 82 -8.79 17.52 -0.60
N GLN A 83 -9.12 16.38 0.01
CA GLN A 83 -10.31 16.26 0.86
C GLN A 83 -10.21 17.10 2.15
N VAL A 84 -9.00 17.25 2.68
CA VAL A 84 -8.75 18.04 3.89
C VAL A 84 -8.35 19.49 3.59
N GLY A 85 -8.50 19.93 2.33
CA GLY A 85 -8.20 21.30 1.89
C GLY A 85 -6.71 21.62 1.80
N GLY A 86 -5.86 20.61 1.64
CA GLY A 86 -4.42 20.78 1.47
C GLY A 86 -4.03 21.21 0.05
N GLU A 87 -2.81 21.74 -0.08
CA GLU A 87 -2.24 22.16 -1.35
C GLU A 87 -1.60 21.00 -2.10
N ILE A 88 -1.68 21.06 -3.43
CA ILE A 88 -0.99 20.14 -4.33
C ILE A 88 0.48 20.56 -4.43
N LEU A 89 1.39 19.60 -4.22
CA LEU A 89 2.83 19.80 -4.24
C LEU A 89 3.49 18.64 -5.00
N ASP A 90 4.56 18.91 -5.74
CA ASP A 90 5.38 17.84 -6.38
C ASP A 90 4.54 16.93 -7.31
N GLU A 91 3.87 17.55 -8.28
CA GLU A 91 3.02 16.85 -9.26
C GLU A 91 3.78 15.82 -10.11
N ASP A 92 5.11 15.93 -10.19
CA ASP A 92 5.97 14.97 -10.89
C ASP A 92 6.04 13.60 -10.17
N ARG A 93 5.81 13.57 -8.85
CA ARG A 93 5.96 12.37 -8.01
C ARG A 93 4.69 11.95 -7.28
N CYS A 94 3.61 12.73 -7.38
CA CYS A 94 2.35 12.44 -6.70
C CYS A 94 1.14 12.67 -7.61
N PHE A 95 0.33 11.63 -7.76
CA PHE A 95 -1.00 11.71 -8.38
C PHE A 95 -2.03 12.05 -7.31
N TYR A 96 -2.58 13.25 -7.37
CA TYR A 96 -3.62 13.69 -6.44
C TYR A 96 -5.01 13.32 -6.96
N LEU A 97 -5.82 12.71 -6.09
CA LEU A 97 -7.20 12.34 -6.35
C LEU A 97 -8.13 13.11 -5.41
N ASN A 98 -9.30 13.47 -5.93
CA ASN A 98 -10.33 14.19 -5.15
C ASN A 98 -11.02 13.29 -4.12
N SER A 99 -10.98 11.96 -4.30
CA SER A 99 -11.60 10.98 -3.40
C SER A 99 -10.93 9.60 -3.55
N PRO A 100 -11.11 8.68 -2.58
CA PRO A 100 -10.66 7.28 -2.67
C PRO A 100 -11.59 6.47 -3.60
N ASP A 101 -12.04 7.04 -4.72
CA ASP A 101 -12.89 6.32 -5.65
C ASP A 101 -12.11 5.16 -6.30
N PRO A 102 -12.60 3.91 -6.21
CA PRO A 102 -11.84 2.76 -6.68
C PRO A 102 -11.49 2.79 -8.18
N VAL A 103 -12.31 3.42 -9.02
CA VAL A 103 -12.02 3.54 -10.46
C VAL A 103 -10.89 4.55 -10.67
N GLN A 104 -10.93 5.69 -9.98
CA GLN A 104 -9.84 6.68 -10.03
C GLN A 104 -8.52 6.09 -9.51
N LEU A 105 -8.58 5.34 -8.40
CA LEU A 105 -7.43 4.63 -7.85
C LEU A 105 -6.86 3.61 -8.84
N GLN A 106 -7.70 2.83 -9.53
CA GLN A 106 -7.22 1.89 -10.55
C GLN A 106 -6.44 2.60 -11.65
N VAL A 107 -7.00 3.67 -12.21
CA VAL A 107 -6.36 4.43 -13.28
C VAL A 107 -5.05 5.06 -12.81
N ALA A 108 -5.03 5.64 -11.61
CA ALA A 108 -3.83 6.24 -11.04
C ALA A 108 -2.74 5.19 -10.76
N ILE A 109 -3.12 4.04 -10.20
CA ILE A 109 -2.20 2.92 -9.93
C ILE A 109 -1.59 2.41 -11.22
N GLU A 110 -2.40 2.16 -12.25
CA GLU A 110 -1.90 1.66 -13.54
C GLU A 110 -0.95 2.67 -14.21
N ARG A 111 -1.27 3.98 -14.16
CA ARG A 111 -0.37 5.04 -14.65
C ARG A 111 0.94 5.08 -13.86
N ALA A 112 0.88 5.00 -12.53
CA ALA A 112 2.07 4.99 -11.70
C ALA A 112 2.93 3.74 -11.94
N MET A 113 2.31 2.57 -12.17
CA MET A 113 3.02 1.34 -12.56
C MET A 113 3.81 1.54 -13.86
N ASP A 114 3.26 2.29 -14.84
CA ASP A 114 3.92 2.53 -16.13
C ASP A 114 5.17 3.44 -16.00
N LEU A 115 5.29 4.20 -14.90
CA LEU A 115 6.45 5.05 -14.61
C LEU A 115 7.59 4.32 -13.87
N ILE A 116 7.35 3.09 -13.40
CA ILE A 116 8.35 2.28 -12.69
C ILE A 116 9.20 1.55 -13.73
N THR A 117 10.52 1.74 -13.65
CA THR A 117 11.46 1.18 -14.65
C THR A 117 12.35 0.08 -14.08
N SER A 118 12.45 -0.01 -12.75
CA SER A 118 13.17 -1.10 -12.07
C SER A 118 12.52 -2.46 -12.28
N ASN A 119 13.35 -3.51 -12.35
CA ASN A 119 12.90 -4.90 -12.35
C ASN A 119 12.26 -5.30 -11.01
N ASN A 120 12.85 -4.84 -9.90
CA ASN A 120 12.28 -5.01 -8.57
C ASN A 120 11.30 -3.87 -8.33
N ARG A 121 10.03 -4.23 -8.15
CA ARG A 121 8.95 -3.26 -8.14
C ARG A 121 7.85 -3.65 -7.16
N PHE A 122 7.33 -2.68 -6.44
CA PHE A 122 6.34 -2.91 -5.39
C PHE A 122 5.17 -1.92 -5.42
N ILE A 123 4.06 -2.32 -4.83
CA ILE A 123 2.92 -1.44 -4.55
C ILE A 123 2.56 -1.59 -3.09
N TYR A 124 2.41 -0.46 -2.41
CA TYR A 124 1.98 -0.40 -1.02
C TYR A 124 0.67 0.38 -0.92
N ILE A 125 -0.38 -0.26 -0.42
CA ILE A 125 -1.71 0.34 -0.29
C ILE A 125 -2.03 0.58 1.19
N ASP A 126 -2.13 1.84 1.60
CA ASP A 126 -2.34 2.28 2.99
C ASP A 126 -3.45 3.34 3.10
N SER A 127 -4.64 3.00 3.61
CA SER A 127 -5.12 1.68 4.06
C SER A 127 -6.49 1.37 3.46
N LEU A 128 -6.76 0.08 3.22
CA LEU A 128 -8.03 -0.36 2.58
C LEU A 128 -9.28 0.06 3.35
N SER A 129 -9.17 0.16 4.67
CA SER A 129 -10.22 0.61 5.56
C SER A 129 -10.79 1.97 5.20
N THR A 130 -10.00 2.83 4.55
CA THR A 130 -10.51 4.12 4.12
C THR A 130 -11.45 3.97 2.93
N ILE A 131 -11.21 3.02 2.00
CA ILE A 131 -12.09 2.82 0.83
C ILE A 131 -13.47 2.31 1.26
N SER A 132 -13.55 1.43 2.28
CA SER A 132 -14.81 0.87 2.77
C SER A 132 -15.73 1.91 3.41
N LEU A 133 -15.22 3.07 3.84
CA LEU A 133 -16.03 4.17 4.36
C LEU A 133 -16.85 4.88 3.27
N TYR A 134 -16.45 4.79 2.00
CA TYR A 134 -17.06 5.57 0.91
C TYR A 134 -17.82 4.70 -0.09
N LYS A 135 -17.59 3.39 -0.12
CA LYS A 135 -18.13 2.47 -1.13
C LYS A 135 -18.61 1.17 -0.52
N SER A 136 -19.49 0.48 -1.24
CA SER A 136 -19.94 -0.85 -0.84
C SER A 136 -18.79 -1.86 -0.81
N PHE A 137 -18.92 -2.85 0.05
CA PHE A 137 -17.98 -3.97 0.13
C PHE A 137 -17.76 -4.68 -1.22
N GLU A 138 -18.82 -4.87 -1.99
CA GLU A 138 -18.73 -5.46 -3.33
C GLU A 138 -17.79 -4.66 -4.26
N THR A 139 -17.84 -3.33 -4.17
CA THR A 139 -16.98 -2.45 -4.96
C THR A 139 -15.52 -2.59 -4.53
N LEU A 140 -15.25 -2.65 -3.22
CA LEU A 140 -13.91 -2.86 -2.68
C LEU A 140 -13.32 -4.21 -3.14
N ILE A 141 -14.12 -5.29 -3.10
CA ILE A 141 -13.66 -6.61 -3.54
C ILE A 141 -13.38 -6.64 -5.04
N LYS A 142 -14.23 -6.01 -5.87
CA LYS A 142 -13.95 -5.87 -7.31
C LYS A 142 -12.67 -5.10 -7.57
N PHE A 143 -12.44 -4.02 -6.81
CA PHE A 143 -11.22 -3.23 -6.90
C PHE A 143 -9.98 -4.04 -6.56
N LEU A 144 -9.99 -4.73 -5.42
CA LEU A 144 -8.87 -5.56 -4.98
C LEU A 144 -8.58 -6.66 -5.97
N ARG A 145 -9.59 -7.39 -6.45
CA ARG A 145 -9.40 -8.45 -7.45
C ARG A 145 -8.75 -7.94 -8.73
N HIS A 146 -9.16 -6.77 -9.20
CA HIS A 146 -8.56 -6.15 -10.38
C HIS A 146 -7.10 -5.78 -10.13
N ILE A 147 -6.83 -5.10 -9.01
CA ILE A 147 -5.49 -4.58 -8.72
C ILE A 147 -4.50 -5.68 -8.36
N THR A 148 -4.89 -6.68 -7.57
CA THR A 148 -4.02 -7.84 -7.31
C THR A 148 -3.73 -8.61 -8.59
N GLY A 149 -4.72 -8.77 -9.48
CA GLY A 149 -4.51 -9.35 -10.80
C GLY A 149 -3.50 -8.55 -11.65
N LYS A 150 -3.60 -7.22 -11.65
CA LYS A 150 -2.64 -6.33 -12.35
C LYS A 150 -1.24 -6.38 -11.76
N ILE A 151 -1.13 -6.40 -10.43
CA ILE A 151 0.14 -6.53 -9.69
C ILE A 151 0.87 -7.80 -10.14
N ARG A 152 0.19 -8.95 -10.13
CA ARG A 152 0.75 -10.24 -10.57
C ARG A 152 1.12 -10.23 -12.05
N LEU A 153 0.19 -9.83 -12.92
CA LEU A 153 0.40 -9.80 -14.37
C LEU A 153 1.63 -8.97 -14.75
N ARG A 154 1.85 -7.88 -14.00
CA ARG A 154 2.98 -6.98 -14.19
C ARG A 154 4.12 -7.29 -13.22
N GLY A 155 4.21 -8.44 -12.56
CA GLY A 155 5.34 -8.82 -11.72
C GLY A 155 5.75 -7.79 -10.66
N PHE A 156 4.78 -7.15 -10.02
CA PHE A 156 4.97 -6.33 -8.81
C PHE A 156 4.74 -7.19 -7.56
N ILE A 157 5.40 -6.81 -6.46
CA ILE A 157 5.02 -7.28 -5.13
C ILE A 157 4.04 -6.29 -4.51
N GLY A 158 2.83 -6.75 -4.19
CA GLY A 158 1.79 -5.97 -3.55
C GLY A 158 1.79 -6.16 -2.04
N THR A 159 1.79 -5.05 -1.29
CA THR A 159 1.49 -5.03 0.14
C THR A 159 0.19 -4.28 0.36
N ILE A 160 -0.77 -4.98 0.95
CA ILE A 160 -2.03 -4.43 1.41
C ILE A 160 -1.91 -4.18 2.90
N PHE A 161 -2.05 -2.92 3.31
CA PHE A 161 -1.94 -2.55 4.71
C PHE A 161 -3.31 -2.29 5.33
N ALA A 162 -3.59 -2.95 6.47
CA ALA A 162 -4.86 -2.86 7.16
C ALA A 162 -4.69 -2.72 8.67
N LEU A 163 -5.52 -1.88 9.30
CA LEU A 163 -5.62 -1.84 10.76
C LEU A 163 -6.58 -2.93 11.24
N GLU A 164 -6.19 -3.65 12.30
CA GLU A 164 -6.90 -4.82 12.83
C GLU A 164 -8.39 -4.56 13.08
N LYS A 165 -8.73 -3.39 13.62
CA LYS A 165 -10.11 -3.04 14.01
C LYS A 165 -10.96 -2.42 12.91
N GLU A 166 -10.39 -2.22 11.72
CA GLU A 166 -11.09 -1.54 10.62
C GLU A 166 -11.62 -2.49 9.55
N MET A 167 -11.45 -3.80 9.74
CA MET A 167 -11.95 -4.84 8.85
C MET A 167 -12.89 -5.77 9.60
N ASP A 168 -14.13 -5.85 9.14
CA ASP A 168 -15.07 -6.90 9.56
C ASP A 168 -14.53 -8.28 9.14
N GLU A 169 -14.86 -9.33 9.90
CA GLU A 169 -14.45 -10.71 9.64
C GLU A 169 -14.82 -11.22 8.24
N THR A 170 -15.97 -10.79 7.72
CA THR A 170 -16.42 -11.11 6.37
C THR A 170 -15.48 -10.51 5.32
N TYR A 171 -15.00 -9.30 5.58
CA TYR A 171 -14.13 -8.56 4.66
C TYR A 171 -12.74 -9.16 4.69
N TYR A 172 -12.24 -9.43 5.90
CA TYR A 172 -10.97 -10.10 6.12
C TYR A 172 -10.93 -11.45 5.40
N SER A 173 -11.94 -12.29 5.57
CA SER A 173 -12.00 -13.60 4.93
C SER A 173 -11.90 -13.52 3.40
N GLN A 174 -12.61 -12.58 2.77
CA GLN A 174 -12.57 -12.39 1.31
C GLN A 174 -11.24 -11.80 0.83
N ILE A 175 -10.65 -10.88 1.58
CA ILE A 175 -9.37 -10.25 1.24
C ILE A 175 -8.22 -11.25 1.34
N THR A 176 -8.21 -12.07 2.38
CA THR A 176 -7.20 -13.12 2.58
C THR A 176 -7.20 -14.14 1.44
N LEU A 177 -8.35 -14.46 0.84
CA LEU A 177 -8.42 -15.34 -0.34
C LEU A 177 -7.72 -14.77 -1.59
N MET A 178 -7.45 -13.47 -1.62
CA MET A 178 -6.74 -12.79 -2.72
C MET A 178 -5.26 -12.58 -2.41
N CYS A 179 -4.80 -12.97 -1.22
CA CYS A 179 -3.43 -12.80 -0.75
C CYS A 179 -2.72 -14.16 -0.70
N ASP A 180 -1.40 -14.14 -0.88
CA ASP A 180 -0.56 -15.33 -0.76
C ASP A 180 -0.06 -15.53 0.67
N GLU A 181 0.05 -14.44 1.43
CA GLU A 181 0.52 -14.46 2.82
C GLU A 181 -0.20 -13.40 3.66
N VAL A 182 -0.40 -13.71 4.94
CA VAL A 182 -0.96 -12.78 5.93
C VAL A 182 0.01 -12.62 7.10
N ILE A 183 0.41 -11.38 7.36
CA ILE A 183 1.34 -10.99 8.42
C ILE A 183 0.58 -10.16 9.45
N GLU A 184 0.33 -10.73 10.62
CA GLU A 184 -0.33 -10.04 11.74
C GLU A 184 0.70 -9.53 12.78
N VAL A 185 0.48 -8.32 13.32
CA VAL A 185 1.46 -7.55 14.15
C VAL A 185 0.81 -6.71 15.26
#